data_AF-A0A7X5ZCZ7-F1
#
_entry.id   AF-A0A7X5ZCZ7-F1
#
_cell.length_a   1.000
_cell.length_b   1.000
_cell.length_c   1.000
_cell.angle_alpha   90.00
_cell.angle_beta   90.00
_cell.angle_gamma   90.00
#
_symmetry.space_group_name_H-M   'P 1'
#
loop_
_entity.id
_entity.type
_entity.pdbx_description
1 polymer ?
#
loop_
_entity_poly.entity_id
_entity_poly.type
_entity_poly.pdbx_seq_one_letter_code
_entity_poly.pdbx_strand_id
1 'polypeptide(L)' 'MSSAEEAHAVYTLVVEERGQFAVDIVVVFADGVVRKRVHTYRTRRRAELAAGLIKRAAERDLNEPRRG' A
#
# COMPACT_ATOMS: atom_id res chain seq x y z
N MET A 1 -20.75 -7.69 -12.98
CA MET A 1 -20.15 -6.61 -12.16
C MET A 1 -18.96 -7.20 -11.43
N SER A 2 -17.75 -6.68 -11.66
CA SER A 2 -16.56 -7.15 -10.94
C SER A 2 -16.68 -6.66 -9.50
N SER A 3 -17.10 -7.54 -8.59
CA SER A 3 -17.06 -7.24 -7.16
C SER A 3 -15.59 -7.11 -6.79
N ALA A 4 -15.12 -5.89 -6.48
CA ALA A 4 -13.80 -5.74 -5.90
C ALA A 4 -13.82 -6.46 -4.55
N GLU A 5 -13.08 -7.55 -4.48
CA GLU A 5 -12.97 -8.38 -3.28
C GLU A 5 -12.71 -7.50 -2.05
N GLU A 6 -13.34 -7.85 -0.93
CA GLU A 6 -13.29 -7.01 0.25
C GLU A 6 -11.90 -7.11 0.88
N ALA A 7 -11.18 -5.98 0.85
CA ALA A 7 -9.85 -5.91 1.44
C ALA A 7 -9.99 -5.83 2.97
N HIS A 8 -9.29 -6.69 3.69
CA HIS A 8 -9.28 -6.71 5.16
C HIS A 8 -8.24 -5.78 5.76
N ALA A 9 -7.09 -5.65 5.09
CA ALA A 9 -6.01 -4.79 5.56
C ALA A 9 -5.16 -4.27 4.40
N VAL A 10 -4.59 -3.09 4.60
CA VAL A 10 -3.59 -2.52 3.69
C VAL A 10 -2.36 -2.13 4.50
N TYR A 11 -1.19 -2.53 4.01
CA TYR A 11 0.12 -2.18 4.55
C TYR A 11 0.97 -1.47 3.50
N THR A 12 1.89 -0.65 3.97
CA THR A 12 2.95 -0.06 3.15
C THR A 12 4.30 -0.51 3.69
N LEU A 13 5.17 -0.97 2.78
CA LEU A 13 6.49 -1.47 3.10
C LEU A 13 7.55 -0.60 2.41
N VAL A 14 8.60 -0.23 3.14
CA VAL A 14 9.80 0.36 2.59
C VAL A 14 10.88 -0.70 2.55
N VAL A 15 11.37 -1.02 1.34
CA VAL A 15 12.37 -2.08 1.12
C VAL A 15 13.60 -1.48 0.46
N GLU A 16 14.77 -1.77 1.01
CA GLU A 16 16.03 -1.36 0.40
C GLU A 16 16.41 -2.33 -0.73
N GLU A 17 16.61 -1.80 -1.93
CA GLU A 17 17.00 -2.58 -3.11
C GLU A 17 17.99 -1.80 -3.97
N ARG A 18 19.17 -2.38 -4.21
CA ARG A 18 20.22 -1.83 -5.09
C ARG A 18 20.56 -0.36 -4.77
N GLY A 19 20.65 -0.01 -3.48
CA GLY A 19 20.96 1.34 -3.00
C GLY A 19 19.80 2.35 -3.15
N GLN A 20 18.60 1.87 -3.46
CA GLN A 20 17.37 2.66 -3.48
C GLN A 20 16.35 2.09 -2.49
N PHE A 21 15.28 2.85 -2.24
CA PHE A 21 14.23 2.49 -1.30
C PHE A 21 12.91 2.36 -2.05
N ALA A 22 12.49 1.13 -2.29
CA ALA A 22 11.20 0.81 -2.88
C ALA A 22 10.07 0.97 -1.86
N VAL A 23 8.94 1.52 -2.30
CA VAL A 23 7.68 1.49 -1.56
C VAL A 23 6.76 0.50 -2.25
N ASP A 24 6.36 -0.52 -1.49
CA ASP A 24 5.38 -1.50 -1.92
C ASP A 24 4.09 -1.34 -1.10
N ILE A 25 2.95 -1.52 -1.73
CA ILE A 25 1.65 -1.68 -1.08
C ILE A 25 1.34 -3.17 -1.00
N VAL A 26 0.87 -3.61 0.16
CA VAL A 26 0.39 -4.96 0.40
C VAL A 26 -1.09 -4.89 0.79
N VAL A 27 -1.95 -5.53 0.01
CA VAL A 27 -3.38 -5.64 0.29
C VAL A 27 -3.70 -7.07 0.67
N VAL A 28 -4.39 -7.26 1.79
CA VAL A 28 -4.81 -8.56 2.30
C VAL A 28 -6.29 -8.74 2.03
N PHE A 29 -6.63 -9.82 1.33
CA PHE A 29 -7.99 -10.29 1.07
C PHE A 29 -8.23 -11.58 1.85
N ALA A 30 -9.45 -12.13 1.78
CA ALA A 30 -9.78 -13.39 2.42
C ALA A 30 -9.03 -14.59 1.82
N ASP A 31 -8.76 -14.54 0.52
CA ASP A 31 -8.21 -15.63 -0.28
C ASP A 31 -6.70 -15.48 -0.56
N GLY A 32 -6.12 -14.32 -0.26
CA GLY A 32 -4.72 -14.07 -0.58
C GLY A 32 -4.20 -12.69 -0.25
N VAL A 33 -2.94 -12.48 -0.65
CA VAL A 33 -2.20 -11.25 -0.42
C VAL A 33 -1.63 -10.76 -1.74
N VAL A 34 -1.96 -9.51 -2.09
CA VAL A 34 -1.42 -8.85 -3.28
C VAL A 34 -0.35 -7.86 -2.85
N ARG A 35 0.86 -8.00 -3.40
CA ARG A 35 1.95 -7.03 -3.22
C ARG A 35 2.27 -6.35 -4.54
N LYS A 36 2.29 -5.02 -4.53
CA LYS A 36 2.63 -4.22 -5.71
C LYS A 36 3.60 -3.10 -5.36
N ARG A 37 4.63 -2.95 -6.19
CA ARG A 37 5.54 -1.81 -6.13
C ARG A 37 4.85 -0.55 -6.63
N VAL A 38 4.91 0.50 -5.82
CA VAL A 38 4.42 1.82 -6.19
C VAL A 38 5.52 2.62 -6.88
N HIS A 39 6.65 2.78 -6.18
CA HIS A 39 7.78 3.57 -6.68
C HIS A 39 9.06 3.25 -5.92
N THR A 40 10.18 3.83 -6.36
CA THR A 40 11.51 3.73 -5.77
C THR A 40 12.06 5.12 -5.54
N TYR A 41 12.63 5.36 -4.36
CA TYR A 41 13.17 6.64 -3.94
C TYR A 41 14.67 6.54 -3.67
N ARG A 42 15.39 7.63 -3.90
CA ARG A 42 16.84 7.71 -3.63
C ARG A 42 17.20 7.73 -2.14
N THR A 43 16.25 8.03 -1.25
CA THR A 43 16.51 8.10 0.19
C THR A 43 15.38 7.46 0.97
N ARG A 44 15.74 6.81 2.09
CA ARG A 44 14.79 6.17 3.00
C ARG A 44 13.71 7.12 3.50
N ARG A 45 14.10 8.33 3.91
CA ARG A 45 13.18 9.37 4.40
C ARG A 45 12.09 9.72 3.39
N ARG A 46 12.42 9.79 2.09
CA ARG A 46 11.42 10.06 1.04
C ARG A 46 10.46 8.88 0.86
N ALA A 47 10.99 7.66 0.90
CA ALA A 47 10.17 6.45 0.83
C ALA A 47 9.22 6.34 2.03
N GLU A 48 9.71 6.59 3.25
CA GLU A 48 8.90 6.55 4.47
C GLU A 48 7.79 7.61 4.47
N LEU A 49 8.09 8.83 4.02
CA LEU A 49 7.08 9.87 3.87
C LEU A 49 5.97 9.45 2.89
N ALA A 50 6.35 8.93 1.72
CA ALA A 50 5.40 8.45 0.74
C ALA A 50 4.58 7.26 1.27
N ALA A 51 5.23 6.28 1.90
CA ALA A 51 4.57 5.13 2.51
C ALA A 51 3.57 5.54 3.59
N GLY A 52 3.88 6.55 4.40
CA GLY A 52 2.97 7.09 5.42
C GLY A 52 1.74 7.78 4.82
N LEU A 53 1.93 8.56 3.74
CA LEU A 53 0.81 9.20 3.03
C LEU A 53 -0.12 8.16 2.40
N ILE A 54 0.45 7.16 1.73
CA ILE A 54 -0.30 6.06 1.11
C ILE A 54 -1.07 5.28 2.15
N LYS A 55 -0.44 4.91 3.28
CA LYS A 55 -1.08 4.18 4.37
C LYS A 55 -2.31 4.94 4.88
N ARG A 56 -2.17 6.23 5.18
CA ARG A 56 -3.29 7.07 5.65
C ARG A 56 -4.41 7.17 4.63
N ALA A 57 -4.10 7.22 3.34
CA ALA A 57 -5.12 7.22 2.29
C ALA A 57 -5.87 5.88 2.26
N ALA A 58 -5.14 4.78 2.22
CA ALA A 58 -5.73 3.44 2.22
C ALA A 58 -6.57 3.16 3.47
N GLU A 59 -6.12 3.58 4.65
CA GLU A 59 -6.87 3.43 5.90
C GLU A 59 -8.17 4.26 5.90
N ARG A 60 -8.20 5.43 5.25
CA ARG A 60 -9.46 6.17 5.07
C ARG A 60 -10.40 5.41 4.14
N ASP A 61 -9.91 4.97 3.00
CA ASP A 61 -10.71 4.25 2.01
C ASP A 61 -11.26 2.90 2.55
N LEU A 62 -10.54 2.27 3.48
CA LEU A 62 -10.99 1.03 4.15
C LEU A 62 -12.08 1.29 5.20
N ASN A 63 -12.01 2.42 5.91
CA ASN A 63 -12.93 2.76 7.00
C ASN A 63 -14.17 3.54 6.55
N GLU A 64 -14.14 4.13 5.35
CA GLU A 64 -15.33 4.75 4.78
C GLU A 64 -16.26 3.67 4.20
N PRO A 65 -17.58 3.72 4.46
CA PRO A 65 -18.53 2.89 3.74
C PRO A 65 -18.32 3.14 2.25
N ARG A 66 -17.98 2.10 1.48
CA ARG A 66 -17.79 2.19 0.03
C ARG A 66 -19.05 2.80 -0.60
N ARG A 67 -19.06 4.12 -0.80
CA ARG A 67 -20.09 4.81 -1.58
C ARG A 67 -19.72 4.61 -3.04
N GLY A 68 -20.26 3.55 -3.63
CA GLY A 68 -20.15 3.19 -5.03
C GLY A 68 -21.23 2.21 -5.40
#